data_AF-A0A2X2BYL5-F1
#
_entry.id   AF-A0A2X2BYL5-F1
#
_cell.length_a   1.000
_cell.length_b   1.000
_cell.length_c   1.000
_cell.angle_alpha   90.00
_cell.angle_beta   90.00
_cell.angle_gamma   90.00
#
_symmetry.space_group_name_H-M   'P 1'
#
loop_
_entity.id
_entity.type
_entity.pdbx_description
1 polymer ?
#
loop_
_entity_poly.entity_id
_entity_poly.type
_entity_poly.pdbx_seq_one_letter_code
_entity_poly.pdbx_strand_id
1 'polypeptide(L)' 'MEIEREIQDMEEQLRQAMLASDVEALDRLLSPSLIFTNHLGQCLGKEADLSAHGSGALTFCTKSPSR' A
#
# COMPACT_ATOMS: atom_id res chain seq x y z
N MET A 1 19.87 -11.32 6.00
CA MET A 1 19.27 -12.66 5.95
C MET A 1 18.02 -12.81 6.81
N GLU A 2 17.96 -12.33 8.07
CA GLU A 2 16.69 -12.33 8.84
C GLU A 2 15.82 -11.08 8.55
N ILE A 3 16.43 -9.89 8.60
CA ILE A 3 15.77 -8.63 8.27
C ILE A 3 15.19 -8.61 6.85
N GLU A 4 15.90 -9.17 5.86
CA GLU A 4 15.41 -9.23 4.47
C GLU A 4 14.13 -10.06 4.36
N ARG A 5 14.02 -11.13 5.14
CA ARG A 5 12.83 -11.97 5.15
C ARG A 5 11.67 -11.29 5.88
N GLU A 6 11.94 -10.61 6.99
CA GLU A 6 10.93 -9.79 7.66
C GLU A 6 10.40 -8.69 6.75
N ILE A 7 11.28 -8.02 5.99
CA ILE A 7 10.87 -7.01 5.00
C ILE A 7 9.98 -7.65 3.93
N GLN A 8 10.36 -8.81 3.37
CA GLN A 8 9.54 -9.50 2.37
C GLN A 8 8.16 -9.91 2.91
N ASP A 9 8.10 -10.40 4.14
CA ASP A 9 6.84 -10.78 4.79
C ASP A 9 5.94 -9.55 5.02
N MET A 10 6.53 -8.41 5.42
CA MET A 10 5.82 -7.14 5.56
C MET A 10 5.37 -6.58 4.21
N GLU A 11 6.19 -6.68 3.15
CA GLU A 11 5.83 -6.26 1.80
C GLU A 11 4.67 -7.08 1.24
N GLU A 12 4.64 -8.39 1.46
CA GLU A 12 3.54 -9.24 1.04
C GLU A 12 2.25 -8.89 1.79
N GLN A 13 2.32 -8.64 3.10
CA GLN A 13 1.15 -8.18 3.88
C GLN A 13 0.62 -6.83 3.38
N LEU A 14 1.52 -5.88 3.11
CA LEU A 14 1.17 -4.58 2.54
C LEU A 14 0.47 -4.76 1.19
N ARG A 15 1.02 -5.60 0.30
CA ARG A 15 0.45 -5.87 -1.02
C ARG A 15 -0.97 -6.46 -0.93
N GLN A 16 -1.20 -7.39 -0.02
CA GLN A 16 -2.51 -8.00 0.18
C GLN A 16 -3.53 -6.99 0.72
N ALA A 17 -3.12 -6.15 1.69
CA ALA A 17 -3.96 -5.07 2.19
C ALA A 17 -4.34 -4.06 1.09
N MET A 18 -3.38 -3.70 0.22
CA MET A 18 -3.64 -2.81 -0.93
C MET A 18 -4.60 -3.42 -1.95
N LEU A 19 -4.50 -4.72 -2.23
CA LEU A 19 -5.41 -5.42 -3.15
C LEU A 19 -6.83 -5.55 -2.59
N ALA A 20 -6.95 -5.82 -1.29
CA ALA A 20 -8.23 -5.91 -0.60
C ALA A 20 -8.83 -4.52 -0.28
N SER A 21 -8.06 -3.44 -0.47
CA SER A 21 -8.37 -2.11 0.05
C SER A 21 -8.68 -2.11 1.55
N ASP A 22 -7.94 -2.92 2.31
CA ASP A 22 -8.09 -3.06 3.76
C ASP A 22 -7.42 -1.87 4.48
N VAL A 23 -8.20 -0.82 4.70
CA VAL A 23 -7.76 0.43 5.32
C VAL A 23 -7.24 0.22 6.75
N GLU A 24 -7.80 -0.73 7.52
CA GLU A 24 -7.37 -0.99 8.90
C GLU A 24 -6.02 -1.72 8.95
N ALA A 25 -5.77 -2.64 8.02
CA ALA A 25 -4.46 -3.26 7.87
C ALA A 25 -3.41 -2.23 7.38
N LEU A 26 -3.77 -1.40 6.40
CA LEU A 26 -2.89 -0.35 5.89
C LEU A 26 -2.53 0.68 6.98
N ASP A 27 -3.48 1.07 7.82
CA ASP A 27 -3.20 2.01 8.92
C ASP A 27 -2.18 1.44 9.92
N ARG A 28 -2.19 0.12 10.15
CA ARG A 28 -1.21 -0.53 11.05
C ARG A 28 0.18 -0.68 10.42
N LEU A 29 0.24 -0.93 9.11
CA LEU A 29 1.50 -1.17 8.39
C LEU A 29 2.23 0.12 8.03
N LEU A 30 1.50 1.22 7.81
CA LEU A 30 2.07 2.48 7.35
C LEU A 30 2.44 3.41 8.50
N SER A 31 3.66 3.96 8.44
CA SER A 31 4.13 4.96 9.41
C SER A 31 3.21 6.18 9.43
N PRO A 32 2.90 6.76 10.61
CA PRO A 32 2.17 8.03 10.71
C PRO A 32 2.89 9.19 10.01
N SER A 33 4.21 9.10 9.81
CA SER A 33 5.01 10.09 9.09
C SER A 33 5.23 9.74 7.61
N LEU A 34 4.45 8.81 7.05
CA LEU A 34 4.58 8.41 5.65
C LEU A 34 4.34 9.61 4.73
N ILE A 35 5.27 9.84 3.81
CA ILE A 35 5.11 10.70 2.65
C ILE A 35 5.41 9.85 1.41
N PHE A 36 4.44 9.76 0.50
CA PHE A 36 4.55 8.99 -0.73
C PHE A 36 4.31 9.89 -1.94
N THR A 37 5.07 9.68 -3.02
CA THR A 37 4.89 10.38 -4.29
C THR A 37 4.14 9.50 -5.27
N ASN A 38 2.93 9.89 -5.66
CA ASN A 38 2.13 9.13 -6.61
C ASN A 38 2.65 9.29 -8.06
N HIS A 39 2.03 8.57 -9.00
CA HIS A 39 2.38 8.58 -10.42
C HIS A 39 2.15 9.93 -11.13
N LEU A 40 1.45 10.88 -10.49
CA LEU A 40 1.26 12.24 -10.97
C LEU A 40 2.32 13.21 -10.41
N GLY A 41 3.26 12.72 -9.60
CA GLY A 41 4.28 13.53 -8.93
C GLY A 41 3.77 14.26 -7.68
N GLN A 42 2.59 13.92 -7.18
CA GLN A 42 2.01 14.54 -5.98
C GLN A 42 2.53 13.84 -4.72
N CYS A 43 2.94 14.60 -3.72
CA CYS A 43 3.27 14.08 -2.40
C CYS A 43 2.00 13.98 -1.55
N LEU A 44 1.73 12.78 -1.03
CA LEU A 44 0.59 12.44 -0.20
C LEU A 44 1.07 11.90 1.14
N GLY A 45 0.37 12.28 2.21
CA GLY A 45 0.54 11.68 3.52
C GLY A 45 -0.32 10.43 3.72
N LYS A 46 -0.07 9.70 4.81
CA LYS A 46 -0.82 8.48 5.19
C LYS A 46 -2.34 8.64 5.09
N GLU A 47 -2.91 9.69 5.68
CA GLU A 47 -4.37 9.89 5.71
C GLU A 47 -4.97 10.04 4.31
N ALA A 48 -4.27 10.74 3.41
CA ALA A 48 -4.71 10.92 2.03
C ALA A 48 -4.66 9.61 1.24
N ASP A 49 -3.64 8.79 1.48
CA ASP A 49 -3.50 7.46 0.89
C ASP A 49 -4.61 6.50 1.36
N LEU A 50 -4.85 6.42 2.68
CA LEU A 50 -5.92 5.62 3.26
C LEU A 50 -7.32 6.04 2.74
N SER A 51 -7.55 7.34 2.61
CA SER A 51 -8.79 7.88 2.03
C SER A 51 -8.98 7.46 0.57
N ALA A 52 -7.91 7.41 -0.22
CA ALA A 52 -7.96 6.96 -1.61
C ALA A 52 -8.33 5.48 -1.73
N HIS A 53 -7.83 4.63 -0.82
CA HIS A 53 -8.22 3.22 -0.72
C HIS A 53 -9.68 3.06 -0.24
N GLY A 54 -10.07 3.75 0.83
CA GLY A 54 -11.42 3.64 1.40
C GLY A 54 -12.53 4.18 0.49
N SER A 55 -12.22 5.16 -0.36
CA SER A 55 -13.15 5.67 -1.37
C SER A 55 -13.23 4.82 -2.64
N GLY A 56 -12.32 3.85 -2.81
CA GLY A 56 -12.17 3.09 -4.06
C GLY A 56 -11.57 3.91 -5.22
N ALA A 57 -11.14 5.16 -4.97
CA ALA A 57 -10.47 5.99 -5.96
C ALA A 57 -9.13 5.38 -6.41
N LEU A 58 -8.51 4.57 -5.55
CA LEU A 58 -7.33 3.80 -5.82
C LEU A 58 -7.66 2.31 -5.71
N THR A 59 -7.54 1.58 -6.82
CA THR A 59 -7.75 0.12 -6.85
C THR A 59 -6.54 -0.55 -7.49
N PHE A 60 -5.96 -1.51 -6.79
CA PHE A 60 -4.93 -2.37 -7.36
C PHE A 60 -5.56 -3.62 -7.95
N CYS A 61 -5.18 -3.95 -9.18
CA CYS A 61 -5.55 -5.19 -9.82
C CYS A 61 -4.30 -6.04 -9.98
N THR A 62 -4.38 -7.32 -9.61
CA THR A 62 -3.33 -8.26 -10.01
C THR A 62 -3.28 -8.33 -11.54
N LYS A 63 -2.10 -8.11 -12.11
CA LYS A 63 -1.87 -8.27 -13.55
C LYS A 63 -1.22 -9.64 -13.74
N SER A 64 -1.95 -10.58 -14.31
CA SER A 64 -1.33 -11.79 -14.85
C SER A 64 -0.43 -11.39 -16.03
N PRO A 65 0.79 -11.95 -16.16
CA PRO A 65 1.64 -11.65 -17.30
C PRO A 65 0.90 -12.05 -18.59
N SER A 66 0.79 -11.13 -19.53
CA SER A 66 0.39 -11.46 -20.90
C SER A 66 1.52 -12.31 -21.49
N ARG A 67 1.20 -13.58 -21.74
CA ARG A 67 2.10 -14.60 -22.29
C ARG A 67 2.58 -14.24 -23.70
#